data_AF-A0A6V8LEL8-F1
#
_entry.id   AF-A0A6V8LEL8-F1
#
_cell.length_a   1.000
_cell.length_b   1.000
_cell.length_c   1.000
_cell.angle_alpha   90.00
_cell.angle_beta   90.00
_cell.angle_gamma   90.00
#
_symmetry.space_group_name_H-M   'P 1'
#
loop_
_entity.id
_entity.type
_entity.pdbx_description
1 polymer ?
#
loop_
_entity_poly.entity_id
_entity_poly.type
_entity_poly.pdbx_seq_one_letter_code
_entity_poly.pdbx_strand_id
1 'polypeptide(L)'
;MHLVRVELADPAHLRAARRAVDREVAAARTALARELPRAQLAAGRPVRVSALLADLIAAALDAARRTDGDVDPTVGAALLRLRYASHRPWLPACGSGAGVLEKPAPGWREVRLDGQWLTVPPTILLDLGATAPARTAERCAALVLERYGTAARVEIDGDVASTLGPALGRSRGRSWTRRPAARCSGAGGR
;
A
#
# COMPACT_ATOMS: atom_id res chain seq x y z
N MET A 1 4.46 11.25 6.78
CA MET A 1 5.82 10.71 6.97
C MET A 1 5.63 9.21 7.19
N HIS A 2 6.08 8.34 6.29
CA HIS A 2 5.93 6.89 6.51
C HIS A 2 6.92 6.44 7.58
N LEU A 3 6.48 5.60 8.51
CA LEU A 3 7.39 5.00 9.47
C LEU A 3 8.09 3.83 8.78
N VAL A 4 9.37 4.01 8.44
CA VAL A 4 10.18 2.99 7.77
C VAL A 4 11.24 2.45 8.72
N ARG A 5 11.33 1.13 8.89
CA ARG A 5 12.42 0.44 9.62
C ARG A 5 13.12 -0.56 8.71
N VAL A 6 14.44 -0.65 8.84
CA VAL A 6 15.28 -1.55 8.04
C VAL A 6 16.24 -2.26 8.97
N GLU A 7 16.26 -3.58 8.91
CA GLU A 7 17.14 -4.46 9.67
C GLU A 7 17.83 -5.41 8.69
N LEU A 8 19.13 -5.65 8.87
CA LEU A 8 19.92 -6.55 8.03
C LEU A 8 20.50 -7.68 8.87
N ALA A 9 20.72 -8.84 8.24
CA ALA A 9 21.49 -9.91 8.87
C ALA A 9 22.97 -9.53 9.05
N ASP A 10 23.58 -8.91 8.03
CA ASP A 10 24.90 -8.30 8.12
C ASP A 10 24.79 -6.76 8.15
N PRO A 11 25.20 -6.09 9.25
CA PRO A 11 25.08 -4.64 9.38
C PRO A 11 26.07 -3.85 8.51
N ALA A 12 27.06 -4.48 7.86
CA ALA A 12 28.09 -3.80 7.07
C ALA A 12 27.52 -2.82 6.03
N HIS A 13 26.36 -3.15 5.45
CA HIS A 13 25.71 -2.35 4.41
C HIS A 13 24.53 -1.50 4.91
N LEU A 14 24.24 -1.44 6.22
CA LEU A 14 23.00 -0.86 6.75
C LEU A 14 22.76 0.59 6.29
N ARG A 15 23.78 1.45 6.33
CA ARG A 15 23.64 2.86 5.87
C ARG A 15 23.34 2.96 4.38
N ALA A 16 23.98 2.12 3.56
CA ALA A 16 23.77 2.12 2.11
C ALA A 16 22.40 1.54 1.75
N ALA A 17 22.02 0.43 2.38
CA ALA A 17 20.72 -0.20 2.26
C ALA A 17 19.60 0.76 2.66
N ARG A 18 19.75 1.49 3.77
CA ARG A 18 18.75 2.47 4.20
C ARG A 18 18.50 3.54 3.14
N ARG A 19 19.58 4.10 2.56
CA ARG A 19 19.46 5.07 1.46
C ARG A 19 18.82 4.49 0.20
N ALA A 20 18.99 3.20 -0.07
CA ALA A 20 18.34 2.53 -1.20
C ALA A 20 16.84 2.34 -0.94
N VAL A 21 16.47 1.87 0.25
CA VAL A 21 15.08 1.75 0.71
C VAL A 21 14.37 3.10 0.70
N ASP A 22 14.98 4.15 1.25
CA ASP A 22 14.37 5.48 1.28
C ASP A 22 14.08 6.01 -0.13
N ARG A 23 14.95 5.72 -1.12
CA ARG A 23 14.74 6.06 -2.53
C ARG A 23 13.60 5.27 -3.16
N GLU A 24 13.53 3.96 -2.91
CA GLU A 24 12.46 3.10 -3.43
C GLU A 24 11.09 3.52 -2.86
N VAL A 25 11.02 3.81 -1.56
CA VAL A 25 9.81 4.34 -0.91
C VAL A 25 9.42 5.70 -1.50
N ALA A 26 10.38 6.60 -1.70
CA ALA A 26 10.10 7.91 -2.32
C ALA A 26 9.60 7.77 -3.77
N ALA A 27 10.13 6.81 -4.53
CA ALA A 27 9.66 6.51 -5.88
C ALA A 27 8.22 5.99 -5.85
N ALA A 28 7.89 5.05 -4.95
CA ALA A 28 6.54 4.49 -4.82
C ALA A 28 5.53 5.59 -4.49
N ARG A 29 5.86 6.47 -3.53
CA ARG A 29 5.02 7.63 -3.20
C ARG A 29 4.83 8.57 -4.38
N THR A 30 5.89 8.80 -5.16
CA THR A 30 5.82 9.68 -6.33
C THR A 30 4.90 9.08 -7.41
N ALA A 31 5.01 7.78 -7.66
CA ALA A 31 4.11 7.05 -8.56
C ALA A 31 2.65 7.17 -8.10
N LEU A 32 2.37 6.89 -6.83
CA LEU A 32 1.02 6.99 -6.25
C LEU A 32 0.46 8.42 -6.27
N ALA A 33 1.29 9.43 -6.00
CA ALA A 33 0.84 10.82 -5.87
C ALA A 33 0.75 11.56 -7.21
N ARG A 34 1.52 11.15 -8.23
CA ARG A 34 1.64 11.90 -9.49
C ARG A 34 1.25 11.12 -10.73
N GLU A 35 1.49 9.83 -10.74
CA GLU A 35 1.25 9.01 -11.92
C GLU A 35 -0.14 8.38 -11.88
N LEU A 36 -0.53 7.80 -10.74
CA LEU A 36 -1.84 7.18 -10.58
C LEU A 36 -3.00 8.16 -10.86
N PRO A 37 -3.03 9.40 -10.32
CA PRO A 37 -4.10 10.33 -10.64
C PRO A 37 -4.15 10.69 -12.12
N ARG A 38 -3.00 10.84 -12.78
CA ARG A 38 -2.94 11.13 -14.22
C ARG A 38 -3.46 9.97 -15.06
N ALA A 39 -3.14 8.74 -14.67
CA ALA A 39 -3.61 7.56 -15.38
C ALA A 39 -5.14 7.42 -15.28
N GLN A 40 -5.72 7.72 -14.12
CA GLN A 40 -7.17 7.71 -13.90
C GLN A 40 -7.93 8.78 -14.70
N LEU A 41 -7.28 9.89 -15.05
CA LEU A 41 -7.86 10.94 -15.92
C LEU A 41 -7.99 10.50 -17.38
N ALA A 42 -7.40 9.38 -17.78
CA ALA A 42 -7.50 8.86 -19.14
C ALA A 42 -8.89 8.29 -19.50
N ALA A 43 -9.79 8.14 -18.51
CA ALA A 43 -11.20 7.82 -18.68
C ALA A 43 -11.48 6.66 -19.65
N GLY A 44 -10.89 5.49 -19.37
CA GLY A 44 -11.04 4.27 -20.18
C GLY A 44 -10.07 4.13 -21.35
N ARG A 45 -9.23 5.14 -21.63
CA ARG A 45 -8.15 4.99 -22.62
C ARG A 45 -6.93 4.27 -22.00
N PRO A 46 -6.33 3.29 -22.70
CA PRO A 46 -5.08 2.69 -22.27
C PRO A 46 -3.97 3.72 -22.14
N VAL A 47 -3.26 3.71 -21.01
CA VAL A 47 -2.13 4.58 -20.73
C VAL A 47 -0.94 3.79 -20.21
N ARG A 48 0.25 4.17 -20.66
CA ARG A 48 1.48 3.57 -20.16
C ARG A 48 1.84 4.18 -18.81
N VAL A 49 2.05 3.32 -17.83
CA VAL A 49 2.54 3.68 -16.49
C VAL A 49 3.94 3.11 -16.23
N SER A 50 4.63 3.60 -15.20
CA SER A 50 5.93 3.12 -14.77
C SER A 50 5.83 1.67 -14.31
N ALA A 51 6.93 0.92 -14.43
CA ALA A 51 6.99 -0.46 -13.96
C ALA A 51 6.68 -0.56 -12.46
N LEU A 52 7.06 0.47 -11.70
CA LEU A 52 6.75 0.58 -10.27
C LEU A 52 5.24 0.72 -10.02
N LEU A 53 4.55 1.64 -10.72
CA LEU A 53 3.11 1.79 -10.53
C LEU A 53 2.36 0.54 -11.02
N ALA A 54 2.77 -0.03 -12.16
CA ALA A 54 2.20 -1.29 -12.67
C ALA A 54 2.31 -2.41 -11.62
N ASP A 55 3.46 -2.57 -10.98
CA ASP A 55 3.68 -3.58 -9.93
C ASP A 55 2.77 -3.36 -8.70
N LEU A 56 2.60 -2.11 -8.26
CA LEU A 56 1.69 -1.77 -7.16
C LEU A 56 0.22 -2.05 -7.51
N ILE A 57 -0.20 -1.74 -8.74
CA ILE A 57 -1.56 -2.03 -9.21
C ILE A 57 -1.76 -3.54 -9.36
N ALA A 58 -0.78 -4.26 -9.91
CA ALA A 58 -0.82 -5.71 -10.05
C ALA A 58 -1.01 -6.39 -8.69
N ALA A 59 -0.27 -5.95 -7.66
CA ALA A 59 -0.44 -6.46 -6.30
C ALA A 59 -1.85 -6.19 -5.74
N ALA A 60 -2.43 -5.02 -6.01
CA ALA A 60 -3.78 -4.71 -5.57
C ALA A 60 -4.85 -5.57 -6.29
N LEU A 61 -4.72 -5.77 -7.60
CA LEU A 61 -5.63 -6.63 -8.37
C LEU A 61 -5.44 -8.12 -8.02
N ASP A 62 -4.24 -8.54 -7.62
CA ASP A 62 -3.99 -9.90 -7.10
C ASP A 62 -4.65 -10.10 -5.73
N ALA A 63 -4.52 -9.14 -4.81
CA ALA A 63 -5.19 -9.18 -3.52
C ALA A 63 -6.72 -9.26 -3.69
N ALA A 64 -7.28 -8.46 -4.59
CA ALA A 64 -8.70 -8.48 -4.88
C ALA A 64 -9.17 -9.84 -5.44
N ARG A 65 -8.38 -10.44 -6.35
CA ARG A 65 -8.66 -11.79 -6.86
C ARG A 65 -8.64 -12.85 -5.77
N ARG A 66 -7.62 -12.85 -4.91
CA ARG A 66 -7.43 -13.87 -3.85
C ARG A 66 -8.49 -13.81 -2.76
N THR A 67 -9.09 -12.65 -2.58
CA THR A 67 -10.09 -12.39 -1.54
C THR A 67 -11.51 -12.29 -2.10
N ASP A 68 -11.70 -12.65 -3.37
CA ASP A 68 -12.97 -12.48 -4.11
C ASP A 68 -13.61 -11.08 -3.97
N GLY A 69 -12.79 -10.05 -3.79
CA GLY A 69 -13.23 -8.66 -3.66
C GLY A 69 -13.37 -8.13 -2.23
N ASP A 70 -13.05 -8.89 -1.17
CA ASP A 70 -12.99 -8.31 0.18
C ASP A 70 -11.95 -7.19 0.26
N VAL A 71 -10.86 -7.32 -0.50
CA VAL A 71 -10.00 -6.19 -0.86
C VAL A 71 -10.42 -5.71 -2.24
N ASP A 72 -10.85 -4.46 -2.37
CA ASP A 72 -11.20 -3.88 -3.68
C ASP A 72 -10.45 -2.55 -3.90
N PRO A 73 -9.50 -2.47 -4.84
CA PRO A 73 -8.81 -1.22 -5.15
C PRO A 73 -9.71 -0.16 -5.79
N THR A 74 -10.95 -0.44 -6.21
CA THR A 74 -11.85 0.51 -6.88
C THR A 74 -12.71 1.33 -5.92
N VAL A 75 -12.50 1.18 -4.60
CA VAL A 75 -13.22 1.92 -3.55
C VAL A 75 -12.81 3.39 -3.40
N GLY A 76 -11.86 3.88 -4.19
CA GLY A 76 -11.29 5.23 -4.04
C GLY A 76 -12.35 6.34 -4.08
N ALA A 77 -13.35 6.22 -4.96
CA ALA A 77 -14.44 7.19 -5.02
C ALA A 77 -15.34 7.16 -3.77
N ALA A 78 -15.60 5.98 -3.22
CA ALA A 78 -16.36 5.82 -1.98
C ALA A 78 -15.58 6.38 -0.78
N LEU A 79 -14.28 6.06 -0.67
CA LEU A 79 -13.40 6.60 0.38
C LEU A 79 -13.28 8.12 0.33
N LEU A 80 -13.19 8.70 -0.87
CA LEU A 80 -13.21 10.15 -1.02
C LEU A 80 -14.52 10.73 -0.49
N ARG A 81 -15.69 10.20 -0.90
CA ARG A 81 -16.99 10.67 -0.41
C ARG A 81 -17.10 10.61 1.11
N LEU A 82 -16.62 9.54 1.75
CA LEU A 82 -16.59 9.42 3.21
C LEU A 82 -15.70 10.49 3.85
N ARG A 83 -14.48 10.70 3.33
CA ARG A 83 -13.60 11.79 3.79
C ARG A 83 -14.25 13.16 3.59
N TYR A 84 -15.00 13.32 2.50
CA TYR A 84 -15.74 14.56 2.24
C TYR A 84 -16.95 14.72 3.20
N ALA A 85 -17.65 13.66 3.56
CA ALA A 85 -18.73 13.75 4.56
C ALA A 85 -18.18 14.15 5.95
N SER A 86 -17.02 13.60 6.35
CA SER A 86 -16.44 13.85 7.68
C SER A 86 -15.96 15.28 7.93
N HIS A 87 -15.69 16.09 6.89
CA HIS A 87 -15.31 17.52 7.05
C HIS A 87 -16.50 18.49 6.92
N ARG A 88 -17.73 17.98 6.71
CA ARG A 88 -18.97 18.79 6.76
C ARG A 88 -19.96 18.25 7.80
N PRO A 89 -19.62 18.26 9.10
CA PRO A 89 -20.52 17.74 10.13
C PRO A 89 -21.78 18.61 10.40
N TRP A 90 -21.93 19.80 9.79
CA TRP A 90 -22.90 20.82 10.23
C TRP A 90 -23.60 21.59 9.08
N LEU A 91 -24.18 20.88 8.11
CA LEU A 91 -25.19 21.50 7.24
C LEU A 91 -26.46 20.66 7.29
N PRO A 92 -27.49 21.03 8.07
CA PRO A 92 -28.81 20.47 7.90
C PRO A 92 -29.37 21.01 6.59
N ALA A 93 -29.21 20.25 5.50
CA ALA A 93 -29.98 20.49 4.30
C ALA A 93 -31.40 19.98 4.57
N CYS A 94 -32.32 20.91 4.87
CA CYS A 94 -33.75 20.61 4.87
C CYS A 94 -34.11 19.86 3.58
N GLY A 95 -34.61 18.63 3.71
CA GLY A 95 -35.39 17.98 2.66
C GLY A 95 -34.71 16.94 1.77
N SER A 96 -33.50 16.46 2.06
CA SER A 96 -33.07 15.20 1.46
C SER A 96 -32.29 14.34 2.44
N GLY A 97 -32.99 13.33 3.00
CA GLY A 97 -32.33 12.10 3.43
C GLY A 97 -31.78 11.38 2.20
N ALA A 98 -30.83 11.98 1.50
CA ALA A 98 -29.99 11.26 0.57
C ALA A 98 -29.00 10.51 1.44
N GLY A 99 -29.44 9.38 2.01
CA GLY A 99 -28.50 8.34 2.39
C GLY A 99 -27.54 8.21 1.22
N VAL A 100 -26.24 8.33 1.51
CA VAL A 100 -25.21 8.10 0.50
C VAL A 100 -25.58 6.77 -0.13
N LEU A 101 -26.14 6.78 -1.34
CA LEU A 101 -26.38 5.57 -2.08
C LEU A 101 -24.98 5.08 -2.42
N GLU A 102 -24.45 4.25 -1.52
CA GLU A 102 -23.23 3.50 -1.70
C GLU A 102 -23.48 2.59 -2.89
N LYS A 103 -23.27 3.13 -4.09
CA LYS A 103 -23.11 2.26 -5.24
C LYS A 103 -21.91 1.39 -4.92
N PRO A 104 -22.05 0.04 -4.96
CA PRO A 104 -20.92 -0.85 -4.84
C PRO A 104 -19.82 -0.39 -5.77
N ALA A 105 -18.57 -0.58 -5.36
CA ALA A 105 -17.46 -0.29 -6.24
C ALA A 105 -17.70 -1.02 -7.58
N PRO A 106 -17.54 -0.34 -8.74
CA PRO A 106 -17.89 -0.89 -10.05
C PRO A 106 -17.23 -2.25 -10.31
N GLY A 107 -16.09 -2.48 -9.65
CA GLY A 107 -15.51 -3.79 -9.42
C GLY A 107 -14.13 -3.86 -10.03
N TRP A 108 -13.16 -4.35 -9.25
CA TRP A 108 -11.76 -4.51 -9.68
C TRP A 108 -11.59 -5.33 -10.98
N ARG A 109 -12.59 -6.14 -11.35
CA ARG A 109 -12.62 -6.92 -12.60
C ARG A 109 -12.66 -6.07 -13.87
N GLU A 110 -13.11 -4.82 -13.78
CA GLU A 110 -13.14 -3.91 -14.94
C GLU A 110 -11.79 -3.21 -15.19
N VAL A 111 -10.86 -3.24 -14.22
CA VAL A 111 -9.53 -2.65 -14.36
C VAL A 111 -8.63 -3.60 -15.13
N ARG A 112 -8.06 -3.14 -16.25
CA ARG A 112 -7.15 -3.96 -17.07
C ARG A 112 -5.72 -3.46 -16.92
N LEU A 113 -4.82 -4.38 -16.65
CA LEU A 113 -3.38 -4.14 -16.63
C LEU A 113 -2.69 -5.19 -17.51
N ASP A 114 -2.01 -4.73 -18.57
CA ASP A 114 -1.19 -5.56 -19.46
C ASP A 114 0.24 -5.04 -19.48
N GLY A 115 1.12 -5.68 -18.72
CA GLY A 115 2.46 -5.18 -18.42
C GLY A 115 2.41 -3.78 -17.81
N GLN A 116 2.78 -2.77 -18.59
CA GLN A 116 2.78 -1.35 -18.20
C GLN A 116 1.57 -0.57 -18.74
N TRP A 117 0.65 -1.21 -19.43
CA TRP A 117 -0.53 -0.56 -20.00
C TRP A 117 -1.73 -0.74 -19.07
N LEU A 118 -2.12 0.37 -18.45
CA LEU A 118 -3.26 0.43 -17.54
C LEU A 118 -4.48 1.00 -18.27
N THR A 119 -5.63 0.36 -18.08
CA THR A 119 -6.93 0.89 -18.48
C THR A 119 -7.86 0.88 -17.28
N VAL A 120 -8.27 2.08 -16.87
CA VAL A 120 -9.24 2.29 -15.78
C VAL A 120 -10.51 2.85 -16.41
N PRO A 121 -11.66 2.15 -16.30
CA PRO A 121 -12.94 2.65 -16.81
C PRO A 121 -13.27 4.05 -16.27
N PRO A 122 -14.09 4.83 -17.01
CA PRO A 122 -14.61 6.09 -16.50
C PRO A 122 -15.27 5.90 -15.13
N THR A 123 -15.18 6.90 -14.26
CA THR A 123 -15.77 6.93 -12.91
C THR A 123 -15.11 6.04 -11.84
N ILE A 124 -14.16 5.18 -12.22
CA ILE A 124 -13.35 4.40 -11.26
C ILE A 124 -12.19 5.24 -10.75
N LEU A 125 -12.02 5.28 -9.42
CA LEU A 125 -10.82 5.80 -8.77
C LEU A 125 -10.18 4.66 -7.99
N LEU A 126 -8.91 4.37 -8.31
CA LEU A 126 -8.15 3.37 -7.60
C LEU A 126 -7.63 3.94 -6.28
N ASP A 127 -7.77 3.17 -5.22
CA ASP A 127 -7.08 3.33 -3.96
C ASP A 127 -6.17 2.13 -3.73
N LEU A 128 -4.87 2.40 -3.60
CA LEU A 128 -3.86 1.36 -3.36
C LEU A 128 -3.40 1.38 -1.89
N GLY A 129 -4.11 2.10 -1.01
CA GLY A 129 -3.69 2.30 0.39
C GLY A 129 -3.60 1.00 1.19
N ALA A 130 -4.43 0.02 0.86
CA ALA A 130 -4.44 -1.28 1.55
C ALA A 130 -3.30 -2.23 1.15
N THR A 131 -2.67 -2.02 -0.02
CA THR A 131 -1.73 -3.00 -0.61
C THR A 131 -0.37 -2.42 -0.95
N ALA A 132 -0.30 -1.11 -1.27
CA ALA A 132 0.93 -0.47 -1.68
C ALA A 132 2.04 -0.48 -0.60
N PRO A 133 1.77 -0.28 0.71
CA PRO A 133 2.81 -0.34 1.73
C PRO A 133 3.47 -1.73 1.82
N ALA A 134 2.66 -2.79 1.88
CA ALA A 134 3.15 -4.18 1.87
C ALA A 134 3.98 -4.49 0.64
N ARG A 135 3.47 -4.16 -0.56
CA ARG A 135 4.22 -4.40 -1.80
C ARG A 135 5.51 -3.58 -1.86
N THR A 136 5.49 -2.35 -1.38
CA THR A 136 6.71 -1.51 -1.31
C THR A 136 7.73 -2.10 -0.35
N ALA A 137 7.30 -2.67 0.78
CA ALA A 137 8.19 -3.33 1.73
C ALA A 137 8.85 -4.57 1.11
N GLU A 138 8.08 -5.39 0.40
CA GLU A 138 8.59 -6.56 -0.34
C GLU A 138 9.66 -6.16 -1.36
N ARG A 139 9.38 -5.15 -2.19
CA ARG A 139 10.33 -4.61 -3.16
C ARG A 139 11.61 -4.12 -2.49
N CYS A 140 11.48 -3.42 -1.38
CA CYS A 140 12.62 -2.92 -0.62
C CYS A 140 13.47 -4.06 -0.05
N ALA A 141 12.87 -5.12 0.49
CA ALA A 141 13.59 -6.28 1.01
C ALA A 141 14.31 -7.06 -0.10
N ALA A 142 13.66 -7.26 -1.26
CA ALA A 142 14.24 -7.87 -2.44
C ALA A 142 15.41 -7.04 -2.99
N LEU A 143 15.22 -5.72 -3.15
CA LEU A 143 16.26 -4.78 -3.58
C LEU A 143 17.52 -4.87 -2.71
N VAL A 144 17.36 -5.01 -1.39
CA VAL A 144 18.50 -5.12 -0.47
C VAL A 144 19.22 -6.45 -0.65
N LEU A 145 18.49 -7.56 -0.76
CA LEU A 145 19.10 -8.88 -1.00
C LEU A 145 19.87 -8.89 -2.33
N GLU A 146 19.24 -8.42 -3.41
CA GLU A 146 19.84 -8.40 -4.75
C GLU A 146 21.09 -7.52 -4.82
N ARG A 147 21.05 -6.35 -4.17
CA ARG A 147 22.13 -5.36 -4.28
C ARG A 147 23.28 -5.59 -3.32
N TYR A 148 23.02 -6.12 -2.13
CA TYR A 148 24.00 -6.22 -1.05
C TYR A 148 24.26 -7.65 -0.58
N GLY A 149 23.56 -8.65 -1.14
CA GLY A 149 23.76 -10.07 -0.80
C GLY A 149 23.38 -10.45 0.63
N THR A 150 22.68 -9.57 1.37
CA THR A 150 22.28 -9.81 2.75
C THR A 150 20.76 -9.91 2.88
N ALA A 151 20.32 -10.84 3.72
CA ALA A 151 18.94 -10.89 4.18
C ALA A 151 18.55 -9.57 4.86
N ALA A 152 17.31 -9.14 4.65
CA ALA A 152 16.78 -7.90 5.17
C ALA A 152 15.34 -8.06 5.64
N ARG A 153 14.98 -7.29 6.67
CA ARG A 153 13.61 -7.05 7.11
C ARG A 153 13.30 -5.58 6.95
N VAL A 154 12.19 -5.28 6.27
CA VAL A 154 11.72 -3.90 6.03
C VAL A 154 10.30 -3.77 6.56
N GLU A 155 10.06 -2.77 7.39
CA GLU A 155 8.73 -2.38 7.87
C GLU A 155 8.36 -1.01 7.29
N ILE A 156 7.17 -0.87 6.71
CA ILE A 156 6.61 0.39 6.19
C ILE A 156 5.19 0.51 6.73
N ASP A 157 4.94 1.53 7.57
CA ASP A 157 3.61 1.81 8.15
C ASP A 157 2.95 0.62 8.88
N GLY A 158 3.74 -0.37 9.31
CA GLY A 158 3.28 -1.57 9.98
C GLY A 158 3.30 -2.83 9.11
N ASP A 159 3.37 -2.67 7.79
CA ASP A 159 3.56 -3.77 6.84
C ASP A 159 5.02 -4.22 6.80
N VAL A 160 5.25 -5.53 6.91
CA VAL A 160 6.58 -6.10 7.05
C VAL A 160 6.86 -7.08 5.92
N ALA A 161 8.03 -6.94 5.31
CA ALA A 161 8.59 -7.95 4.43
C ALA A 161 9.96 -8.41 4.94
N SER A 162 10.33 -9.66 4.62
CA SER A 162 11.65 -10.19 4.97
C SER A 162 12.15 -11.12 3.88
N THR A 163 13.44 -11.05 3.59
CA THR A 163 14.13 -12.01 2.72
C THR A 163 14.90 -13.02 3.56
N LEU A 164 14.97 -14.26 3.07
CA LEU A 164 15.92 -15.26 3.57
C LEU A 164 17.18 -15.17 2.70
N GLY A 165 18.35 -15.01 3.32
CA GLY A 165 19.63 -15.11 2.61
C GLY A 165 19.98 -16.58 2.33
N PRO A 166 21.04 -16.86 1.54
CA PRO A 166 21.58 -18.22 1.43
C PRO A 166 21.80 -18.76 2.85
N ALA A 167 21.24 -19.94 3.11
CA ALA A 167 20.97 -20.45 4.44
C ALA A 167 22.14 -20.24 5.43
N LEU A 168 21.91 -19.42 6.45
CA LEU A 168 22.63 -19.61 7.70
C LEU A 168 22.18 -20.96 8.24
N GLY A 169 23.07 -21.95 8.17
CA GLY A 169 22.89 -23.22 8.86
C GLY A 169 22.41 -22.96 10.29
N ARG A 170 21.25 -23.53 10.63
CA ARG A 170 20.66 -23.66 11.97
C ARG A 170 21.28 -22.71 13.01
N SER A 171 20.84 -21.45 13.03
CA SER A 171 21.04 -20.61 14.21
C SER A 171 19.69 -20.15 14.74
N ARG A 172 19.56 -20.26 16.06
CA ARG A 172 18.32 -20.33 16.84
C ARG A 172 17.38 -19.19 16.52
N GLY A 173 16.09 -19.52 16.40
CA GLY A 173 15.01 -18.58 16.17
C GLY A 173 15.08 -17.39 17.12
N ARG A 174 15.45 -16.23 16.57
CA ARG A 174 15.02 -14.96 17.13
C ARG A 174 13.61 -14.76 16.59
N SER A 175 12.62 -15.17 17.38
CA SER A 175 11.24 -14.85 17.09
C SER A 175 11.10 -13.33 17.13
N TRP A 176 10.87 -12.71 15.98
CA TRP A 176 10.55 -11.29 15.87
C TRP A 176 9.08 -11.06 16.24
N THR A 177 8.70 -11.43 17.47
CA THR A 177 7.36 -11.17 18.01
C THR A 177 7.30 -9.75 18.56
N ARG A 178 6.34 -8.96 18.08
CA ARG A 178 5.99 -7.67 18.69
C ARG A 178 5.64 -7.92 20.16
N ARG A 179 6.31 -7.22 21.09
CA ARG A 179 5.74 -6.97 22.42
C ARG A 179 4.67 -5.88 22.27
N PRO A 180 3.38 -6.15 22.51
CA PRO A 180 2.40 -5.08 22.57
C PRO A 180 2.81 -4.12 23.69
N ALA A 181 2.90 -2.82 23.38
CA ALA A 181 3.06 -1.81 24.40
C ALA A 181 1.79 -1.80 25.24
N ALA A 182 1.89 -2.23 26.50
CA ALA A 182 0.81 -2.12 27.47
C ALA A 182 0.46 -0.63 27.63
N ARG A 183 -0.71 -0.23 27.12
CA ARG A 183 -1.39 0.98 27.55
C ARG A 183 -2.46 0.56 28.54
N CYS A 184 -2.14 0.62 29.82
CA CYS A 184 -3.15 0.75 30.86
C CYS A 184 -3.49 2.24 30.98
N SER A 185 -4.61 2.66 30.40
CA SER A 185 -5.26 3.93 30.74
C SER A 185 -6.55 3.62 31.50
N GLY A 186 -6.50 3.91 32.80
CA GLY A 186 -7.55 4.50 33.64
C GLY A 186 -8.98 3.93 33.62
N ALA A 187 -9.40 3.45 34.79
CA ALA A 187 -10.73 3.65 35.38
C ALA A 187 -10.48 3.71 36.91
N GLY A 188 -11.03 4.59 37.75
CA GLY A 188 -12.10 5.57 37.68
C GLY A 188 -12.69 5.69 39.11
N GLY A 189 -13.19 6.86 39.50
CA GLY A 189 -14.01 7.10 40.69
C GLY A 189 -13.28 7.84 41.82
N ARG A 190 -13.78 8.94 42.37
CA ARG A 190 -15.18 9.41 42.50
C ARG A 190 -15.28 10.92 42.28
#